data_AF-A0A8S3BHZ7-F1
#
_entry.id   AF-A0A8S3BHZ7-F1
#
_cell.length_a   1.000
_cell.length_b   1.000
_cell.length_c   1.000
_cell.angle_alpha   90.00
_cell.angle_beta   90.00
_cell.angle_gamma   90.00
#
_symmetry.space_group_name_H-M   'P 1'
#
loop_
_entity.id
_entity.type
_entity.pdbx_description
1 polymer ?
#
loop_
_entity_poly.entity_id
_entity_poly.type
_entity_poly.pdbx_seq_one_letter_code
_entity_poly.pdbx_strand_id
1 'polypeptide(L)'
;YGQTDKLPFVETDSCAEPLSPYAATKRAAEILAHVYHNMNGLNITILRLFNVYGPRGRPDMMPFRLMRACIDPTCTIDVFD
;
A
#
# COMPACT_ATOMS: atom_id res chain seq x y z
N TYR A 1 -6.04 4.71 3.55
CA TYR A 1 -5.21 3.92 4.48
C TYR A 1 -6.02 3.54 5.71
N GLY A 2 -7.10 2.78 5.60
CA GLY A 2 -8.02 2.59 6.72
C GLY A 2 -9.13 1.60 6.41
N GLN A 3 -10.01 1.38 7.38
CA GLN A 3 -11.25 0.64 7.21
C GLN A 3 -12.31 1.60 6.67
N THR A 4 -12.73 1.40 5.43
CA THR A 4 -13.88 2.13 4.88
C THR A 4 -14.70 1.19 4.04
N ASP A 5 -16.01 1.23 4.24
CA ASP A 5 -16.97 0.44 3.46
C ASP A 5 -17.28 1.11 2.10
N LYS A 6 -16.75 2.33 1.90
CA LYS A 6 -16.92 3.10 0.68
C LYS A 6 -15.92 2.63 -0.38
N LEU A 7 -16.45 2.02 -1.43
CA LEU A 7 -15.71 1.64 -2.63
C LEU A 7 -16.35 2.29 -3.87
N PRO A 8 -15.57 2.73 -4.88
CA PRO A 8 -14.11 2.68 -4.95
C PRO A 8 -13.44 3.71 -4.02
N PHE A 9 -12.19 3.46 -3.64
CA PHE A 9 -11.37 4.43 -2.91
C PHE A 9 -11.13 5.67 -3.78
N VAL A 10 -11.31 6.86 -3.21
CA VAL A 10 -10.95 8.13 -3.87
C VAL A 10 -9.93 8.91 -3.04
N GLU A 11 -9.11 9.73 -3.69
CA GLU A 11 -7.96 10.41 -3.05
C GLU A 11 -8.39 11.39 -1.95
N THR A 12 -9.59 11.93 -2.09
CA THR A 12 -10.23 12.87 -1.16
C THR A 12 -10.79 12.19 0.10
N ASP A 13 -10.86 10.87 0.14
CA ASP A 13 -11.36 10.16 1.33
C ASP A 13 -10.40 10.33 2.52
N SER A 14 -10.98 10.41 3.71
CA SER A 14 -10.21 10.54 4.95
C SER A 14 -9.27 9.35 5.15
N CYS A 15 -8.04 9.66 5.58
CA CYS A 15 -7.01 8.67 5.93
C CYS A 15 -6.49 8.91 7.35
N ALA A 16 -7.34 9.38 8.26
CA ALA A 16 -6.97 9.72 9.64
C ALA A 16 -6.79 8.49 10.55
N GLU A 17 -7.32 7.33 10.16
CA GLU A 17 -7.38 6.12 11.00
C GLU A 17 -6.61 4.95 10.34
N PRO A 18 -5.26 4.95 10.40
CA PRO A 18 -4.44 3.90 9.81
C PRO A 18 -4.52 2.58 10.58
N LEU A 19 -4.79 1.49 9.85
CA LEU A 19 -4.89 0.13 10.42
C LEU A 19 -3.55 -0.59 10.65
N SER A 20 -2.43 0.02 10.24
CA SER A 20 -1.11 -0.60 10.43
C SER A 20 -0.02 0.44 10.64
N PRO A 21 1.10 0.08 11.29
CA PRO A 21 2.27 0.96 11.39
C PRO A 21 2.80 1.41 10.02
N TYR A 22 2.77 0.53 9.01
CA TYR A 22 3.12 0.87 7.64
C TYR A 22 2.18 1.95 7.07
N ALA A 23 0.86 1.77 7.21
CA ALA A 23 -0.12 2.74 6.76
C ALA A 23 0.04 4.11 7.45
N ALA A 24 0.29 4.11 8.76
CA ALA A 24 0.51 5.32 9.55
C ALA A 24 1.74 6.10 9.07
N THR A 25 2.87 5.42 8.85
CA THR A 25 4.11 6.05 8.38
C THR A 25 3.99 6.59 6.96
N LYS A 26 3.30 5.87 6.05
CA LYS A 26 3.03 6.38 4.69
C LYS A 26 2.14 7.62 4.72
N ARG A 27 1.12 7.67 5.58
CA ARG A 27 0.28 8.87 5.75
C ARG A 27 1.06 10.03 6.35
N ALA A 28 1.91 9.79 7.35
CA ALA A 28 2.77 10.82 7.93
C ALA A 28 3.70 11.45 6.88
N ALA A 29 4.26 10.64 5.97
CA ALA A 29 5.07 11.14 4.86
C ALA A 29 4.30 12.08 3.91
N GLU A 30 3.01 11.81 3.65
CA GLU A 30 2.16 12.73 2.86
C GLU A 30 1.94 14.07 3.56
N ILE A 31 1.73 14.05 4.88
CA ILE A 31 1.57 15.26 5.70
C ILE A 31 2.88 16.07 5.68
N LEU A 32 4.02 15.41 5.87
CA LEU A 32 5.33 16.05 5.77
C LEU A 32 5.53 16.70 4.41
N ALA A 33 5.24 15.98 3.32
CA ALA A 33 5.31 16.54 1.97
C ALA A 33 4.45 17.81 1.84
N HIS A 34 3.22 17.80 2.35
CA HIS A 34 2.36 18.98 2.32
C HIS A 34 2.94 20.17 3.09
N VAL A 35 3.54 19.95 4.26
CA VAL A 35 4.23 20.99 5.04
C VAL A 35 5.41 21.57 4.24
N TYR A 36 6.23 20.72 3.63
CA TYR A 36 7.37 21.14 2.82
C TYR A 36 6.96 21.92 1.56
N HIS A 37 5.85 21.56 0.93
CA HIS A 37 5.26 22.33 -0.17
C HIS A 37 4.89 23.75 0.29
N ASN A 38 4.16 23.87 1.41
CA ASN A 38 3.72 25.17 1.93
C ASN A 38 4.89 26.05 2.40
N MET A 39 5.91 25.46 3.05
CA MET A 39 7.03 26.23 3.60
C MET A 39 8.07 26.61 2.55
N ASN A 40 8.32 25.77 1.55
CA ASN A 40 9.46 25.91 0.63
C ASN A 40 9.06 25.96 -0.85
N GLY A 41 7.76 25.90 -1.18
CA GLY A 41 7.28 25.91 -2.57
C GLY A 41 7.68 24.67 -3.39
N LEU A 42 8.00 23.55 -2.72
CA LEU A 42 8.40 22.31 -3.41
C LEU A 42 7.21 21.71 -4.15
N ASN A 43 7.34 21.48 -5.46
CA ASN A 43 6.32 20.79 -6.25
C ASN A 43 6.39 19.29 -5.98
N ILE A 44 5.37 18.74 -5.31
CA ILE A 44 5.33 17.34 -4.89
C ILE A 44 4.10 16.66 -5.45
N THR A 45 4.27 15.45 -5.98
CA THR A 45 3.18 14.56 -6.40
C THR A 45 3.21 13.30 -5.55
N ILE A 46 2.05 12.89 -5.03
CA ILE A 46 1.89 11.70 -4.20
C ILE A 46 1.17 10.64 -5.01
N LEU A 47 1.77 9.45 -5.12
CA LEU A 47 1.18 8.29 -5.78
C LEU A 47 0.86 7.22 -4.72
N ARG A 48 -0.44 6.91 -4.57
CA ARG A 48 -0.92 5.85 -3.67
C ARG A 48 -1.05 4.55 -4.45
N LEU A 49 0.02 3.76 -4.46
CA LEU A 49 0.03 2.47 -5.15
C LEU A 49 -0.76 1.41 -4.36
N PHE A 50 -1.50 0.59 -5.10
CA PHE A 50 -2.09 -0.65 -4.59
C PHE A 50 -1.07 -1.80 -4.71
N ASN A 51 -1.55 -3.04 -4.71
CA ASN A 51 -0.71 -4.22 -4.90
C ASN A 51 -0.08 -4.23 -6.30
N VAL A 52 1.20 -3.89 -6.37
CA VAL A 52 2.02 -3.97 -7.59
C VAL A 52 2.52 -5.40 -7.77
N TYR A 53 2.50 -5.90 -9.01
CA TYR A 53 3.04 -7.21 -9.37
C TYR A 53 3.76 -7.16 -10.74
N GLY A 54 4.62 -8.13 -11.00
CA GLY A 54 5.37 -8.24 -12.26
C GLY A 54 6.79 -8.81 -12.07
N PRO A 55 7.58 -8.88 -13.14
CA PRO A 55 8.99 -9.27 -13.06
C PRO A 55 9.74 -8.44 -12.03
N ARG A 56 10.62 -9.07 -11.24
CA ARG A 56 11.37 -8.45 -10.12
C ARG A 56 10.50 -7.97 -8.95
N GLY A 57 9.27 -8.46 -8.82
CA GLY A 57 8.50 -8.28 -7.59
C GLY A 57 9.16 -8.97 -6.40
N ARG A 58 8.78 -8.57 -5.19
CA ARG A 58 9.39 -9.11 -3.99
C ARG A 58 8.86 -10.53 -3.70
N PRO A 59 9.73 -11.46 -3.29
CA PRO A 59 9.37 -12.88 -3.11
C PRO A 59 8.40 -13.14 -1.94
N ASP A 60 8.28 -12.20 -1.00
CA ASP A 60 7.36 -12.25 0.14
C ASP A 60 5.92 -11.85 -0.20
N MET A 61 5.69 -11.23 -1.37
CA MET A 61 4.36 -10.76 -1.77
C MET A 61 3.48 -11.89 -2.31
N MET A 62 2.16 -11.75 -2.09
CA MET A 62 1.16 -12.77 -2.44
C MET A 62 1.29 -13.32 -3.88
N PRO A 63 1.48 -12.52 -4.94
CA PRO A 63 1.61 -13.07 -6.30
C PRO A 63 2.78 -14.05 -6.45
N PHE A 64 3.92 -13.78 -5.79
CA PHE A 64 5.08 -14.68 -5.82
C PHE A 64 4.86 -15.91 -4.95
N ARG A 65 4.25 -15.76 -3.78
CA ARG A 65 3.85 -16.91 -2.93
C ARG A 65 2.91 -17.85 -3.68
N LEU A 66 1.93 -17.30 -4.40
CA LEU A 66 0.98 -18.04 -5.24
C LEU A 66 1.70 -18.78 -6.38
N MET A 67 2.51 -18.07 -7.17
CA MET A 67 3.27 -18.70 -8.25
C MET A 67 4.18 -19.82 -7.75
N ARG A 68 4.84 -19.63 -6.60
CA ARG A 68 5.70 -20.64 -6.00
C ARG A 68 4.92 -21.89 -5.61
N ALA A 69 3.77 -21.73 -4.97
CA ALA A 69 2.89 -22.84 -4.60
C ALA A 69 2.31 -23.59 -5.82
N CYS A 70 2.12 -22.92 -6.96
CA CYS A 70 1.73 -23.61 -8.20
C CYS A 70 2.83 -24.52 -8.78
N ILE A 71 4.10 -24.23 -8.49
CA ILE A 71 5.25 -24.94 -9.07
C ILE A 71 5.81 -25.98 -8.09
N ASP A 72 5.79 -25.68 -6.80
CA ASP A 72 6.31 -26.52 -5.72
C ASP A 72 5.15 -26.98 -4.80
N PRO A 73 4.77 -28.27 -4.84
CA PRO A 73 3.65 -28.80 -4.06
C PRO A 73 3.90 -28.81 -2.55
N THR A 74 5.13 -28.54 -2.10
CA THR A 74 5.44 -28.39 -0.67
C THR A 74 5.11 -27.01 -0.13
N CYS A 75 4.88 -26.02 -1.01
CA CYS A 75 4.53 -24.66 -0.64
C CYS A 75 3.00 -24.52 -0.49
N THR A 76 2.53 -24.17 0.70
CA THR A 76 1.11 -23.93 0.99
C THR A 76 0.76 -22.43 0.93
N ILE A 77 -0.51 -22.14 0.64
CA ILE A 77 -1.06 -20.78 0.69
C ILE A 77 -2.13 -20.75 1.78
N ASP A 78 -1.98 -19.80 2.69
CA ASP A 78 -2.99 -19.54 3.71
C ASP A 78 -4.13 -18.73 3.08
N VAL A 79 -5.33 -19.29 3.12
CA VAL A 79 -6.57 -18.61 2.72
C VAL A 79 -7.27 -18.19 4.01
N PHE A 80 -7.59 -16.91 4.12
CA PHE A 80 -8.33 -16.35 5.25
C PHE A 80 -9.76 -16.07 4.78
N ASP A 81 -10.74 -16.51 5.58
CA ASP A 81 -12.17 -16.26 5.35
C ASP A 81 -12.56 -14.79 5.65
#